data_AF-L5K7Q6-F1
#
_entry.id   AF-L5K7Q6-F1
#
_cell.length_a   1.000
_cell.length_b   1.000
_cell.length_c   1.000
_cell.angle_alpha   90.00
_cell.angle_beta   90.00
_cell.angle_gamma   90.00
#
_symmetry.space_group_name_H-M   'P 1'
#
loop_
_entity.id
_entity.type
_entity.pdbx_description
1 polymer ?
#
loop_
_entity_poly.entity_id
_entity_poly.type
_entity_poly.pdbx_seq_one_letter_code
_entity_poly.pdbx_strand_id
1 'polypeptide(L)'
;LLSFLSCQWIKLGNGQVTSMVQLPGGRFQMGTNSLDGRDEGPVREVTVKLFAINLFPVTNKDSAGQIYPWGNQFQLHRTNLWQGKFPKGDKAEDGFHGVSPVNDFPPQNNYGLYDLMGDVWEWTASPYQNADQDMHVLQGGSWINTSDGSANHQAWVTTRMGNTPDSASDNLGFRCASSFGQLPGEL
;
A
#
# COMPACT_ATOMS: atom_id res chain seq x y z
N LEU A 1 -7.22 28.27 -14.28
CA LEU A 1 -6.03 27.39 -14.24
C LEU A 1 -6.31 26.31 -13.22
N LEU A 2 -6.09 25.04 -13.54
CA LEU A 2 -6.00 23.94 -12.58
C LEU A 2 -4.63 23.30 -12.79
N SER A 3 -3.87 23.13 -11.71
CA SER A 3 -2.48 22.69 -11.79
C SER A 3 -2.43 21.16 -11.83
N PHE A 4 -1.98 20.60 -12.95
CA PHE A 4 -1.63 19.19 -13.01
C PHE A 4 -0.34 18.97 -12.21
N LEU A 5 -0.44 18.24 -11.10
CA LEU A 5 0.72 17.68 -10.41
C LEU A 5 1.33 16.58 -11.29
N SER A 6 2.26 16.95 -12.17
CA SER A 6 2.90 15.99 -13.06
C SER A 6 3.84 15.07 -12.28
N CYS A 7 3.50 13.79 -12.15
CA CYS A 7 4.48 12.75 -11.84
C CYS A 7 5.58 12.78 -12.90
N GLN A 8 6.81 13.07 -12.48
CA GLN A 8 7.98 12.91 -13.33
C GLN A 8 8.48 11.48 -13.21
N TRP A 9 8.55 10.82 -14.36
CA TRP A 9 9.19 9.51 -14.52
C TRP A 9 10.69 9.71 -14.49
N ILE A 10 11.39 8.99 -13.62
CA ILE A 10 12.85 9.07 -13.57
C ILE A 10 13.41 8.43 -14.84
N LYS A 11 14.17 9.21 -15.61
CA LYS A 11 14.97 8.72 -16.73
C LYS A 11 16.44 8.76 -16.33
N LEU A 12 17.00 7.59 -16.03
CA LEU A 12 18.45 7.43 -15.94
C LEU A 12 19.05 7.53 -17.35
N GLY A 13 20.31 7.99 -17.45
CA GLY A 13 20.93 8.46 -18.70
C GLY A 13 21.01 7.46 -19.86
N ASN A 14 20.78 6.16 -19.60
CA ASN A 14 20.87 5.08 -20.59
C ASN A 14 19.50 4.59 -21.10
N GLY A 15 18.45 5.39 -20.98
CA GLY A 15 17.16 5.15 -21.67
C GLY A 15 16.27 4.06 -21.07
N GLN A 16 16.69 3.38 -19.99
CA GLN A 16 15.80 2.54 -19.19
C GLN A 16 14.74 3.42 -18.50
N VAL A 17 13.47 3.06 -18.69
CA VAL A 17 12.36 3.58 -17.88
C VAL A 17 12.49 2.93 -16.51
N THR A 18 12.72 3.71 -15.46
CA THR A 18 12.73 3.15 -14.10
C THR A 18 11.34 2.65 -13.73
N SER A 19 11.25 1.53 -13.04
CA SER A 19 10.01 1.01 -12.46
C SER A 19 9.49 1.84 -11.28
N MET A 20 9.85 3.13 -11.18
CA MET A 20 9.63 4.02 -10.04
C MET A 20 8.97 5.34 -10.44
N VAL A 21 8.08 5.82 -9.57
CA VAL A 21 7.48 7.15 -9.59
C VAL A 21 8.23 8.05 -8.60
N GLN A 22 8.56 9.27 -9.01
CA GLN A 22 9.06 10.30 -8.09
C GLN A 22 7.89 11.03 -7.44
N LEU A 23 7.89 11.10 -6.10
CA LEU A 23 6.83 11.74 -5.32
C LEU A 23 7.37 12.97 -4.58
N PRO A 24 6.68 14.13 -4.66
CA PRO A 24 7.22 15.43 -4.24
C PRO A 24 7.43 15.60 -2.72
N GLY A 25 7.14 14.58 -1.92
CA GLY A 25 7.12 14.68 -0.46
C GLY A 25 6.06 15.66 0.05
N GLY A 26 6.34 16.29 1.18
CA GLY A 26 5.51 17.30 1.83
C GLY A 26 4.75 16.79 3.05
N ARG A 27 3.74 17.55 3.48
CA ARG A 27 2.91 17.25 4.65
C ARG A 27 1.58 16.62 4.24
N PHE A 28 1.11 15.64 5.01
CA PHE A 28 -0.18 14.98 4.83
C PHE A 28 -0.72 14.47 6.18
N GLN A 29 -2.01 14.13 6.23
CA GLN A 29 -2.63 13.50 7.40
C GLN A 29 -2.52 11.97 7.27
N MET A 30 -1.98 11.31 8.30
CA MET A 30 -1.77 9.86 8.35
C MET A 30 -2.62 9.22 9.47
N GLY A 31 -3.20 8.06 9.17
CA GLY A 31 -4.04 7.30 10.10
C GLY A 31 -5.52 7.66 9.99
N THR A 32 -6.34 7.09 10.89
CA THR A 32 -7.80 7.29 10.96
C THR A 32 -8.25 7.65 12.38
N ASN A 33 -9.44 8.24 12.49
CA ASN A 33 -10.15 8.48 13.76
C ASN A 33 -11.38 7.56 13.88
N SER A 34 -11.37 6.43 13.16
CA SER A 34 -12.37 5.37 13.32
C SER A 34 -12.38 4.83 14.75
N LEU A 35 -13.57 4.40 15.22
CA LEU A 35 -13.77 3.83 16.55
C LEU A 35 -13.85 2.29 16.52
N ASP A 36 -13.34 1.67 15.45
CA ASP A 36 -13.25 0.20 15.28
C ASP A 36 -12.20 -0.47 16.17
N GLY A 37 -11.37 0.31 16.88
CA GLY A 37 -10.36 -0.18 17.82
C GLY A 37 -9.08 -0.69 17.17
N ARG A 38 -8.87 -0.48 15.87
CA ARG A 38 -7.63 -0.89 15.18
C ARG A 38 -6.47 0.06 15.46
N ASP A 39 -5.24 -0.46 15.43
CA ASP A 39 -3.99 0.31 15.57
C ASP A 39 -3.68 1.10 14.28
N GLU A 40 -4.61 1.97 13.88
CA GLU A 40 -4.59 2.78 12.67
C GLU A 40 -4.67 4.29 12.98
N GLY A 41 -4.88 4.66 14.25
CA GLY A 41 -5.10 6.04 14.68
C GLY A 41 -4.08 6.57 15.70
N PRO A 42 -4.38 7.73 16.32
CA PRO A 42 -5.28 8.75 15.78
C PRO A 42 -4.68 9.40 14.51
N VAL A 43 -5.50 10.17 13.79
CA VAL A 43 -5.02 11.02 12.67
C VAL A 43 -3.93 11.97 13.17
N ARG A 44 -2.80 12.01 12.46
CA ARG A 44 -1.64 12.87 12.77
C ARG A 44 -1.02 13.46 11.51
N GLU A 45 -0.54 14.70 11.59
CA GLU A 45 0.22 15.31 10.49
C GLU A 45 1.62 14.69 10.42
N VAL A 46 2.00 14.20 9.24
CA VAL A 46 3.30 13.59 8.95
C VAL A 46 3.97 14.35 7.81
N THR A 47 5.29 14.56 7.92
CA THR A 47 6.12 15.16 6.87
C THR A 47 7.03 14.09 6.26
N VAL A 48 6.95 13.92 4.94
CA VAL A 48 7.88 13.08 4.16
C VAL A 48 8.76 13.96 3.26
N LYS A 49 10.01 13.54 3.07
CA LYS A 49 10.94 14.18 2.10
C LYS A 49 10.53 13.82 0.67
N LEU A 50 11.21 14.41 -0.32
CA LEU A 50 11.22 13.95 -1.71
C LEU A 50 11.81 12.53 -1.78
N PHE A 51 11.12 11.59 -2.45
CA PHE A 51 11.61 10.22 -2.63
C PHE A 51 11.11 9.62 -3.94
N ALA A 52 11.75 8.53 -4.37
CA ALA A 52 11.29 7.67 -5.44
C ALA A 52 10.78 6.35 -4.84
N ILE A 53 9.77 5.75 -5.46
CA ILE A 53 9.22 4.47 -5.03
C ILE A 53 8.66 3.72 -6.22
N ASN A 54 8.67 2.39 -6.18
CA ASN A 54 8.21 1.60 -7.31
C ASN A 54 6.75 1.93 -7.71
N LEU A 55 6.44 1.82 -9.00
CA LEU A 55 5.07 1.76 -9.54
C LEU A 55 4.29 0.61 -8.91
N PHE A 56 5.02 -0.48 -8.63
CA PHE A 56 4.61 -1.66 -7.92
C PHE A 56 5.34 -1.72 -6.56
N PRO A 57 4.64 -1.40 -5.46
CA PRO A 57 4.11 -0.03 -5.19
C PRO A 57 5.00 0.84 -4.26
N VAL A 58 4.61 1.86 -3.45
CA VAL A 58 3.36 2.39 -2.84
C VAL A 58 3.51 3.89 -2.52
N THR A 59 2.41 4.62 -2.27
CA THR A 59 2.19 5.50 -1.09
C THR A 59 0.90 6.30 -1.24
N ASN A 60 0.25 6.59 -0.11
CA ASN A 60 -1.17 6.93 -0.06
C ASN A 60 -1.45 8.44 0.15
N LYS A 61 -0.58 9.32 -0.40
CA LYS A 61 -0.67 10.77 -0.16
C LYS A 61 -1.99 11.41 -0.66
N ASP A 62 -2.59 10.85 -1.71
CA ASP A 62 -3.85 11.35 -2.29
C ASP A 62 -5.10 10.86 -1.57
N SER A 63 -4.96 9.87 -0.69
CA SER A 63 -6.06 9.16 -0.05
C SER A 63 -6.34 9.65 1.37
N ALA A 64 -5.84 10.84 1.74
CA ALA A 64 -6.03 11.43 3.06
C ALA A 64 -7.54 11.66 3.34
N GLY A 65 -8.07 10.97 4.35
CA GLY A 65 -9.50 10.99 4.68
C GLY A 65 -10.39 10.14 3.76
N GLN A 66 -9.80 9.24 2.97
CA GLN A 66 -10.51 8.26 2.14
C GLN A 66 -10.42 6.86 2.73
N ILE A 67 -11.38 5.99 2.42
CA ILE A 67 -11.40 4.58 2.87
C ILE A 67 -10.51 3.72 1.95
N TYR A 68 -10.65 3.90 0.64
CA TYR A 68 -9.89 3.20 -0.40
C TYR A 68 -9.01 4.20 -1.17
N PRO A 69 -7.95 3.76 -1.86
CA PRO A 69 -7.08 4.65 -2.65
C PRO A 69 -7.81 5.52 -3.70
N TRP A 70 -8.98 5.08 -4.15
CA TRP A 70 -9.86 5.70 -5.16
C TRP A 70 -11.14 6.34 -4.58
N GLY A 71 -11.26 6.47 -3.25
CA GLY A 71 -12.40 7.12 -2.58
C GLY A 71 -13.12 6.26 -1.54
N ASN A 72 -14.38 6.61 -1.25
CA ASN A 72 -15.15 6.04 -0.12
C ASN A 72 -16.17 4.97 -0.52
N GLN A 73 -16.06 4.42 -1.73
CA GLN A 73 -16.93 3.35 -2.24
C GLN A 73 -16.08 2.19 -2.71
N PHE A 74 -16.41 0.98 -2.25
CA PHE A 74 -15.70 -0.24 -2.65
C PHE A 74 -15.91 -0.50 -4.15
N GLN A 75 -14.85 -0.96 -4.82
CA GLN A 75 -14.87 -1.33 -6.23
C GLN A 75 -14.11 -2.65 -6.35
N LEU A 76 -14.84 -3.70 -6.72
CA LEU A 76 -14.35 -5.08 -6.78
C LEU A 76 -13.15 -5.21 -7.72
N HIS A 77 -13.29 -4.80 -8.97
CA HIS A 77 -12.23 -4.86 -9.99
C HIS A 77 -11.20 -3.71 -9.85
N ARG A 78 -10.66 -3.52 -8.64
CA ARG A 78 -9.55 -2.61 -8.33
C ARG A 78 -8.53 -3.19 -7.33
N THR A 79 -8.79 -4.35 -6.74
CA THR A 79 -7.99 -4.92 -5.64
C THR A 79 -8.29 -6.41 -5.53
N ASN A 80 -7.28 -7.23 -5.24
CA ASN A 80 -7.43 -8.65 -4.92
C ASN A 80 -7.75 -8.81 -3.42
N LEU A 81 -8.92 -9.34 -3.10
CA LEU A 81 -9.41 -9.53 -1.72
C LEU A 81 -10.26 -10.80 -1.63
N TRP A 82 -10.57 -11.27 -0.41
CA TRP A 82 -11.43 -12.44 -0.24
C TRP A 82 -12.90 -12.08 -0.45
N GLN A 83 -13.63 -12.81 -1.30
CA GLN A 83 -15.09 -12.65 -1.43
C GLN A 83 -15.85 -13.92 -1.05
N GLY A 84 -16.65 -13.85 0.01
CA GLY A 84 -17.47 -14.97 0.48
C GLY A 84 -17.03 -15.47 1.86
N LYS A 85 -17.20 -16.76 2.14
CA LYS A 85 -17.09 -17.28 3.50
C LYS A 85 -15.68 -17.78 3.80
N PHE A 86 -14.90 -17.02 4.55
CA PHE A 86 -13.60 -17.50 5.03
C PHE A 86 -13.77 -18.71 5.98
N PRO A 87 -12.88 -19.74 5.93
CA PRO A 87 -11.79 -19.98 4.98
C PRO A 87 -12.19 -20.94 3.83
N LYS A 88 -13.47 -21.07 3.49
CA LYS A 88 -13.97 -22.03 2.48
C LYS A 88 -15.16 -21.49 1.70
N GLY A 89 -14.97 -21.31 0.39
CA GLY A 89 -15.91 -20.57 -0.44
C GLY A 89 -15.56 -19.08 -0.48
N ASP A 90 -14.28 -18.80 -0.74
CA ASP A 90 -13.93 -17.70 -1.63
C ASP A 90 -14.59 -17.94 -3.00
N LYS A 91 -14.89 -16.87 -3.72
CA LYS A 91 -15.66 -16.87 -4.95
C LYS A 91 -14.87 -16.41 -6.18
N ALA A 92 -13.73 -15.74 -6.00
CA ALA A 92 -13.03 -15.04 -7.09
C ALA A 92 -13.96 -14.08 -7.88
N GLU A 93 -14.74 -13.24 -7.20
CA GLU A 93 -15.58 -12.23 -7.87
C GLU A 93 -14.70 -11.13 -8.49
N ASP A 94 -13.51 -10.86 -7.94
CA ASP A 94 -12.48 -10.00 -8.56
C ASP A 94 -11.72 -10.69 -9.71
N GLY A 95 -11.57 -12.02 -9.65
CA GLY A 95 -10.91 -12.87 -10.63
C GLY A 95 -9.94 -13.91 -10.04
N PHE A 96 -9.60 -13.83 -8.75
CA PHE A 96 -8.47 -14.58 -8.17
C PHE A 96 -8.81 -15.51 -7.01
N HIS A 97 -8.03 -16.59 -6.90
CA HIS A 97 -7.99 -17.50 -5.74
C HIS A 97 -6.52 -17.61 -5.29
N GLY A 98 -6.09 -16.72 -4.40
CA GLY A 98 -4.68 -16.51 -4.09
C GLY A 98 -4.15 -15.17 -4.61
N VAL A 99 -2.84 -15.03 -4.74
CA VAL A 99 -2.20 -13.85 -5.34
C VAL A 99 -2.54 -13.67 -6.82
N SER A 100 -2.53 -12.42 -7.27
CA SER A 100 -2.80 -11.98 -8.64
C SER A 100 -1.50 -11.50 -9.34
N PRO A 101 -1.49 -11.36 -10.67
CA PRO A 101 -0.39 -10.69 -11.36
C PRO A 101 -0.34 -9.21 -10.98
N VAL A 102 0.83 -8.72 -10.55
CA VAL A 102 1.04 -7.27 -10.36
C VAL A 102 0.72 -6.53 -11.66
N ASN A 103 -0.19 -5.55 -11.60
CA ASN A 103 -0.86 -4.84 -12.71
C ASN A 103 -2.18 -5.38 -13.30
N ASP A 104 -2.74 -6.51 -12.84
CA ASP A 104 -4.03 -6.99 -13.38
C ASP A 104 -5.18 -6.00 -13.11
N PHE A 105 -5.14 -5.32 -11.97
CA PHE A 105 -6.04 -4.22 -11.61
C PHE A 105 -5.56 -2.86 -12.16
N PRO A 106 -6.48 -1.93 -12.48
CA PRO A 106 -6.10 -0.57 -12.89
C PRO A 106 -5.44 0.23 -11.75
N PRO A 107 -4.67 1.29 -12.05
CA PRO A 107 -4.05 2.15 -11.03
C PRO A 107 -5.02 2.56 -9.92
N GLN A 108 -4.58 2.35 -8.68
CA GLN A 108 -5.41 2.56 -7.50
C GLN A 108 -5.46 4.04 -7.07
N ASN A 109 -4.45 4.86 -7.43
CA ASN A 109 -4.42 6.30 -7.14
C ASN A 109 -3.89 7.16 -8.31
N ASN A 110 -3.93 8.49 -8.19
CA ASN A 110 -3.52 9.41 -9.27
C ASN A 110 -2.00 9.49 -9.50
N TYR A 111 -1.19 8.91 -8.62
CA TYR A 111 0.25 8.75 -8.85
C TYR A 111 0.58 7.61 -9.83
N GLY A 112 -0.44 6.87 -10.31
CA GLY A 112 -0.26 5.76 -11.24
C GLY A 112 0.26 4.48 -10.58
N LEU A 113 0.10 4.37 -9.25
CA LEU A 113 0.54 3.21 -8.50
C LEU A 113 -0.54 2.12 -8.47
N TYR A 114 -0.09 0.88 -8.52
CA TYR A 114 -0.91 -0.33 -8.49
C TYR A 114 -0.91 -0.93 -7.08
N ASP A 115 -1.76 -1.91 -6.81
CA ASP A 115 -1.65 -2.91 -5.72
C ASP A 115 -1.23 -2.37 -4.33
N LEU A 116 -1.67 -1.15 -3.99
CA LEU A 116 -1.41 -0.47 -2.71
C LEU A 116 -2.13 -1.17 -1.55
N MET A 117 -3.28 -1.76 -1.90
CA MET A 117 -4.25 -2.36 -1.01
C MET A 117 -4.77 -3.66 -1.63
N GLY A 118 -4.87 -4.71 -0.82
CA GLY A 118 -5.13 -6.09 -1.26
C GLY A 118 -3.89 -6.76 -1.84
N ASP A 119 -4.10 -7.93 -2.45
CA ASP A 119 -3.08 -8.85 -2.97
C ASP A 119 -2.08 -9.37 -1.92
N VAL A 120 -1.04 -8.61 -1.57
CA VAL A 120 -0.04 -8.99 -0.55
C VAL A 120 0.21 -7.89 0.48
N TRP A 121 0.39 -8.30 1.74
CA TRP A 121 0.85 -7.43 2.81
C TRP A 121 2.29 -7.02 2.58
N GLU A 122 2.60 -5.76 2.82
CA GLU A 122 3.83 -5.18 2.32
C GLU A 122 4.72 -4.65 3.43
N TRP A 123 5.93 -5.21 3.50
CA TRP A 123 6.96 -4.83 4.48
C TRP A 123 7.37 -3.37 4.35
N THR A 124 7.52 -2.71 5.50
CA THR A 124 8.10 -1.38 5.60
C THR A 124 9.25 -1.38 6.61
N ALA A 125 10.22 -0.48 6.43
CA ALA A 125 11.34 -0.31 7.37
C ALA A 125 10.92 0.32 8.72
N SER A 126 9.63 0.54 8.97
CA SER A 126 9.14 1.14 10.22
C SER A 126 8.99 0.06 11.31
N PRO A 127 9.40 0.32 12.56
CA PRO A 127 9.11 -0.59 13.68
C PRO A 127 7.62 -0.55 14.04
N TYR A 128 7.10 -1.64 14.59
CA TYR A 128 5.72 -1.79 15.04
C TYR A 128 5.64 -1.80 16.57
N GLN A 129 4.89 -0.84 17.12
CA GLN A 129 4.72 -0.62 18.57
C GLN A 129 6.06 -0.34 19.29
N ASN A 130 6.22 -0.73 20.55
CA ASN A 130 7.41 -0.40 21.35
C ASN A 130 8.64 -1.20 20.89
N ALA A 131 9.81 -0.55 20.86
CA ALA A 131 11.06 -1.13 20.37
C ALA A 131 11.61 -2.33 21.20
N ASP A 132 10.95 -2.69 22.30
CA ASP A 132 11.22 -3.92 23.06
C ASP A 132 10.72 -5.19 22.32
N GLN A 133 9.90 -5.03 21.29
CA GLN A 133 9.47 -6.10 20.38
C GLN A 133 10.07 -5.87 19.00
N ASP A 134 10.88 -6.83 18.53
CA ASP A 134 11.50 -6.78 17.19
C ASP A 134 10.46 -7.15 16.12
N MET A 135 9.69 -6.15 15.71
CA MET A 135 8.59 -6.27 14.76
C MET A 135 8.56 -5.06 13.82
N HIS A 136 8.26 -5.30 12.55
CA HIS A 136 8.10 -4.25 11.54
C HIS A 136 6.65 -4.11 11.08
N VAL A 137 6.30 -2.92 10.58
CA VAL A 137 4.94 -2.62 10.09
C VAL A 137 4.74 -3.21 8.69
N LEU A 138 3.72 -4.05 8.56
CA LEU A 138 3.11 -4.46 7.29
C LEU A 138 1.96 -3.50 6.94
N GLN A 139 1.76 -3.19 5.67
CA GLN A 139 0.65 -2.35 5.18
C GLN A 139 -0.10 -2.99 4.00
N GLY A 140 -1.33 -2.50 3.75
CA GLY A 140 -2.10 -2.78 2.52
C GLY A 140 -3.19 -3.85 2.63
N GLY A 141 -3.06 -4.79 3.56
CA GLY A 141 -3.87 -6.01 3.53
C GLY A 141 -3.38 -6.98 2.46
N SER A 142 -4.15 -8.04 2.18
CA SER A 142 -3.79 -9.12 1.25
C SER A 142 -5.04 -9.83 0.72
N TRP A 143 -4.88 -10.75 -0.23
CA TRP A 143 -5.95 -11.53 -0.87
C TRP A 143 -6.84 -12.33 0.11
N ILE A 144 -6.39 -12.60 1.35
CA ILE A 144 -7.24 -13.21 2.40
C ILE A 144 -8.04 -12.20 3.24
N ASN A 145 -7.94 -10.90 2.97
CA ASN A 145 -8.61 -9.84 3.74
C ASN A 145 -9.90 -9.39 3.05
N THR A 146 -10.82 -8.78 3.80
CA THR A 146 -12.18 -8.45 3.32
C THR A 146 -12.41 -6.94 3.36
N SER A 147 -13.17 -6.36 2.44
CA SER A 147 -13.48 -4.92 2.44
C SER A 147 -14.49 -4.52 3.53
N ASP A 148 -15.31 -5.46 3.99
CA ASP A 148 -16.31 -5.28 5.05
C ASP A 148 -15.81 -5.66 6.45
N GLY A 149 -14.68 -6.36 6.56
CA GLY A 149 -14.15 -6.86 7.84
C GLY A 149 -14.84 -8.14 8.34
N SER A 150 -15.62 -8.83 7.49
CA SER A 150 -16.26 -10.11 7.83
C SER A 150 -15.28 -11.25 8.07
N ALA A 151 -14.05 -11.15 7.56
CA ALA A 151 -12.95 -12.05 7.86
C ALA A 151 -11.57 -11.36 7.85
N ASN A 152 -10.69 -11.85 8.72
CA ASN A 152 -9.31 -11.39 8.89
C ASN A 152 -9.24 -9.87 9.13
N HIS A 153 -8.34 -9.13 8.46
CA HIS A 153 -8.34 -7.67 8.52
C HIS A 153 -9.38 -7.08 7.57
N GLN A 154 -9.94 -5.93 7.95
CA GLN A 154 -10.66 -5.08 7.02
C GLN A 154 -9.66 -4.33 6.14
N ALA A 155 -9.81 -4.41 4.82
CA ALA A 155 -8.87 -3.83 3.85
C ALA A 155 -9.24 -2.39 3.46
N TRP A 156 -8.58 -1.43 4.09
CA TRP A 156 -8.65 0.02 3.86
C TRP A 156 -7.24 0.59 3.61
N VAL A 157 -7.17 1.85 3.19
CA VAL A 157 -5.92 2.56 2.89
C VAL A 157 -5.03 2.85 4.12
N THR A 158 -5.58 2.68 5.33
CA THR A 158 -4.88 2.80 6.62
C THR A 158 -4.49 1.45 7.24
N THR A 159 -4.99 0.34 6.70
CA THR A 159 -4.83 -1.01 7.26
C THR A 159 -3.36 -1.40 7.41
N ARG A 160 -2.98 -1.72 8.66
CA ARG A 160 -1.63 -2.11 9.06
C ARG A 160 -1.65 -3.23 10.10
N MET A 161 -0.57 -3.99 10.16
CA MET A 161 -0.28 -4.94 11.23
C MET A 161 1.22 -4.97 11.53
N GLY A 162 1.62 -5.70 12.56
CA GLY A 162 3.02 -5.95 12.88
C GLY A 162 3.37 -7.41 12.65
N ASN A 163 4.61 -7.68 12.25
CA ASN A 163 5.13 -9.04 12.17
C ASN A 163 6.66 -9.08 12.42
N THR A 164 7.20 -10.23 12.81
CA THR A 164 8.65 -10.39 13.11
C THR A 164 9.49 -10.41 11.83
N PRO A 165 10.72 -9.85 11.81
CA PRO A 165 11.51 -9.69 10.58
C PRO A 165 11.91 -11.01 9.88
N ASP A 166 11.79 -12.15 10.56
CA ASP A 166 12.06 -13.50 10.06
C ASP A 166 10.81 -14.22 9.50
N SER A 167 9.62 -13.64 9.65
CA SER A 167 8.36 -14.26 9.21
C SER A 167 8.12 -14.16 7.69
N ALA A 168 7.63 -15.24 7.09
CA ALA A 168 7.24 -15.30 5.67
C ALA A 168 5.98 -16.16 5.47
N SER A 169 5.11 -15.75 4.54
CA SER A 169 3.97 -16.53 4.05
C SER A 169 3.59 -16.12 2.62
N ASP A 170 2.70 -16.89 2.00
CA ASP A 170 2.18 -16.74 0.62
C ASP A 170 1.28 -15.50 0.40
N ASN A 171 1.18 -14.63 1.39
CA ASN A 171 0.47 -13.36 1.35
C ASN A 171 1.30 -12.18 1.86
N LEU A 172 2.63 -12.33 2.02
CA LEU A 172 3.57 -11.25 2.34
C LEU A 172 4.48 -10.95 1.13
N GLY A 173 4.71 -9.67 0.87
CA GLY A 173 5.60 -9.13 -0.15
C GLY A 173 6.37 -7.91 0.34
N PHE A 174 7.13 -7.28 -0.56
CA PHE A 174 7.83 -6.02 -0.28
C PHE A 174 8.03 -5.20 -1.55
N ARG A 175 8.26 -3.89 -1.35
CA ARG A 175 8.32 -2.87 -2.41
C ARG A 175 9.44 -1.87 -2.13
N CYS A 176 10.18 -1.48 -3.18
CA CYS A 176 11.41 -0.69 -3.01
C CYS A 176 11.16 0.82 -3.05
N ALA A 177 11.70 1.53 -2.06
CA ALA A 177 11.83 2.99 -2.02
C ALA A 177 13.30 3.40 -2.22
N SER A 178 13.55 4.62 -2.71
CA SER A 178 14.88 5.23 -2.75
C SER A 178 14.86 6.71 -2.38
N SER A 179 15.93 7.17 -1.73
CA SER A 179 16.15 8.58 -1.42
C SER A 179 16.51 9.36 -2.70
N PHE A 180 16.04 10.61 -2.82
CA PHE A 180 16.44 11.42 -3.97
C PHE A 180 17.90 11.87 -3.82
N GLY A 181 18.80 11.20 -4.55
CA GLY A 181 20.24 11.49 -4.58
C GLY A 181 21.13 10.24 -4.58
N GLN A 182 20.64 9.10 -4.07
CA GLN A 182 21.36 7.82 -4.17
C GLN A 182 21.01 7.09 -5.47
N LEU A 183 22.04 6.68 -6.20
CA LEU A 183 21.89 5.71 -7.29
C LEU A 183 21.80 4.29 -6.71
N PRO A 184 21.05 3.36 -7.32
CA PRO A 184 21.06 1.95 -6.90
C PRO A 184 22.46 1.35 -7.14
N GLY A 185 23.21 1.11 -6.05
CA GLY A 185 24.55 0.55 -6.11
C GLY A 185 25.50 0.98 -4.99
N GLU A 186 25.20 2.06 -4.27
CA GLU A 186 25.99 2.50 -3.10
C GLU A 186 25.35 2.04 -1.79
N LEU A 187 25.97 1.00 -1.19
CA LEU A 187 25.77 0.50 0.18
C LEU A 187 27.09 0.59 0.94
#